data_AF-T1BJ21-F1
#
_entry.id   AF-T1BJ21-F1
#
_cell.length_a   1.000
_cell.length_b   1.000
_cell.length_c   1.000
_cell.angle_alpha   90.00
_cell.angle_beta   90.00
_cell.angle_gamma   90.00
#
_symmetry.space_group_name_H-M   'P 1'
#
loop_
_entity.id
_entity.type
_entity.pdbx_description
1 polymer ?
#
loop_
_entity_poly.entity_id
_entity_poly.type
_entity_poly.pdbx_seq_one_letter_code
_entity_poly.pdbx_strand_id
1 'polypeptide(L)'
;SQFTSAAFTGVLLDNAIAISMDGKGAWRDNVFVERLWRSVKYEEIYLKAYDSVGEARASLGRYFDFYNRKRPHSSLDARTPDRAYFDHLPQVAAA
;
A
#
# COMPACT_ATOMS: atom_id res chain seq x y z
N SER A 1 11.41 18.67 -2.09
CA SER A 1 10.68 17.52 -1.51
C SER A 1 10.30 16.59 -2.65
N GLN A 2 10.35 15.26 -2.45
CA GLN A 2 10.09 14.26 -3.49
C GLN A 2 8.66 14.35 -4.04
N PHE A 3 7.66 14.37 -3.15
CA PHE A 3 6.23 14.34 -3.51
C PHE A 3 5.67 15.69 -3.99
N THR A 4 6.41 16.78 -3.83
CA THR A 4 6.06 18.11 -4.37
C THR A 4 6.91 18.50 -5.57
N SER A 5 7.76 17.59 -6.07
CA SER A 5 8.62 17.86 -7.22
C SER A 5 7.80 17.88 -8.50
N ALA A 6 8.17 18.75 -9.45
CA ALA A 6 7.52 18.80 -10.76
C ALA A 6 7.60 17.47 -11.52
N ALA A 7 8.70 16.73 -11.34
CA ALA A 7 8.87 15.39 -11.93
C ALA A 7 7.82 14.39 -11.40
N PHE A 8 7.46 14.48 -10.12
CA PHE A 8 6.44 13.62 -9.53
C PHE A 8 5.02 14.08 -9.87
N THR A 9 4.72 15.37 -9.66
CA THR A 9 3.38 15.91 -9.89
C THR A 9 3.00 15.94 -11.36
N GLY A 10 3.96 16.11 -12.28
CA GLY A 10 3.74 16.06 -13.72
C GLY A 10 3.12 14.73 -14.16
N VAL A 11 3.68 13.59 -13.72
CA VAL A 11 3.14 12.26 -14.04
C VAL A 11 1.68 12.10 -13.58
N LEU A 12 1.34 12.64 -12.42
CA LEU A 12 -0.03 12.57 -11.90
C LEU A 12 -1.00 13.42 -12.74
N LEU A 13 -0.59 14.64 -13.09
CA LEU A 13 -1.38 15.54 -13.93
C LEU A 13 -1.60 14.96 -15.33
N ASP A 14 -0.56 14.39 -15.94
CA ASP A 14 -0.63 13.77 -17.27
C ASP A 14 -1.60 12.57 -17.30
N ASN A 15 -1.79 11.90 -16.16
CA ASN A 15 -2.74 10.79 -16.00
C ASN A 15 -4.09 11.23 -15.39
N ALA A 16 -4.36 12.54 -15.32
CA ALA A 16 -5.58 13.10 -14.72
C ALA A 16 -5.86 12.63 -13.28
N ILE A 17 -4.80 12.32 -12.53
CA ILE A 17 -4.89 11.91 -11.12
C ILE A 17 -4.96 13.16 -10.25
N ALA A 18 -6.03 13.30 -9.47
CA ALA A 18 -6.19 14.39 -8.52
C ALA A 18 -5.12 14.32 -7.42
N ILE A 19 -4.37 15.40 -7.26
CA ILE A 19 -3.34 15.51 -6.23
C ILE A 19 -3.98 16.04 -4.95
N SER A 20 -3.97 15.23 -3.89
CA SER A 20 -4.40 15.61 -2.56
C SER A 20 -3.23 15.46 -1.58
N MET A 21 -2.70 16.58 -1.10
CA MET A 21 -1.64 16.60 -0.10
C MET A 21 -2.25 16.88 1.27
N ASP A 22 -1.72 16.22 2.30
CA ASP A 22 -2.14 16.47 3.68
C ASP A 22 -1.68 17.85 4.16
N GLY A 23 -2.51 18.50 4.97
CA GLY A 23 -2.14 19.74 5.63
C GLY A 23 -1.08 19.48 6.71
N LYS A 24 -0.31 20.51 7.08
CA LYS A 24 0.63 20.40 8.21
C LYS A 24 -0.13 19.98 9.47
N GLY A 25 0.19 18.81 10.02
CA GLY A 25 -0.45 18.26 11.22
C GLY A 25 -1.66 17.33 10.97
N ALA A 26 -1.98 17.00 9.71
CA ALA A 26 -3.08 16.11 9.35
C ALA A 26 -2.69 14.61 9.42
N TRP A 27 -2.18 14.17 10.57
CA TRP A 27 -1.70 12.80 10.79
C TRP A 27 -2.75 11.69 10.54
N ARG A 28 -4.05 12.02 10.62
CA ARG A 28 -5.15 11.07 10.48
C ARG A 28 -5.16 10.39 9.11
N ASP A 29 -4.79 11.12 8.07
CA ASP A 29 -4.77 10.60 6.70
C ASP A 29 -3.67 9.53 6.50
N ASN A 30 -2.63 9.58 7.33
CA ASN A 30 -1.50 8.64 7.28
C ASN A 30 -1.68 7.38 8.14
N VAL A 31 -2.69 7.33 9.02
CA VAL A 31 -2.87 6.24 10.00
C VAL A 31 -2.95 4.85 9.35
N PHE A 32 -3.59 4.76 8.18
CA PHE A 32 -3.72 3.50 7.45
C PHE A 32 -2.37 2.99 6.94
N VAL A 33 -1.57 3.89 6.35
CA VAL A 33 -0.24 3.60 5.82
C VAL A 33 0.73 3.27 6.96
N GLU A 34 0.66 3.99 8.09
CA GLU A 34 1.46 3.70 9.27
C GLU A 34 1.14 2.33 9.87
N ARG A 35 -0.14 1.96 9.94
CA ARG A 35 -0.57 0.63 10.40
C ARG A 35 -0.02 -0.48 9.51
N LEU A 36 -0.07 -0.30 8.19
CA LEU A 36 0.52 -1.24 7.23
C LEU A 36 2.02 -1.40 7.50
N TRP A 37 2.76 -0.28 7.56
CA TRP A 37 4.20 -0.31 7.77
C TRP A 37 4.62 -0.85 9.12
N ARG A 38 3.82 -0.66 10.17
CA ARG A 38 4.05 -1.33 11.46
C ARG A 38 4.01 -2.84 11.29
N SER A 39 2.98 -3.39 10.66
CA SER A 39 2.91 -4.84 10.40
C SER A 39 4.10 -5.33 9.57
N VAL A 40 4.40 -4.67 8.44
CA VAL A 40 5.54 -5.06 7.57
C VAL A 40 6.86 -5.06 8.36
N LYS A 41 7.10 -4.03 9.18
CA LYS A 41 8.35 -3.93 9.94
C LYS A 41 8.49 -5.06 10.96
N TYR A 42 7.47 -5.28 11.78
CA TYR A 42 7.53 -6.25 12.87
C TYR A 42 7.43 -7.70 12.40
N GLU A 43 6.61 -7.95 11.37
CA GLU A 43 6.29 -9.31 10.92
C GLU A 43 7.29 -9.82 9.85
N GLU A 44 8.02 -8.92 9.17
CA GLU A 44 8.89 -9.28 8.04
C GLU A 44 10.31 -8.70 8.16
N ILE A 45 10.45 -7.37 8.31
CA ILE A 45 11.77 -6.71 8.21
C ILE A 45 12.64 -6.97 9.44
N TYR A 46 12.11 -6.79 10.66
CA TYR A 46 12.91 -6.89 11.88
C TYR A 46 13.33 -8.32 12.23
N LEU A 47 12.70 -9.32 11.61
CA LEU A 47 13.01 -10.73 11.81
C LEU A 47 14.08 -11.24 10.84
N LYS A 48 14.50 -10.43 9.86
CA LYS A 48 15.34 -10.87 8.74
C LYS A 48 16.57 -9.99 8.59
N ALA A 49 17.70 -10.64 8.32
CA ALA A 49 18.88 -10.00 7.77
C ALA A 49 18.91 -10.32 6.27
N TYR A 50 18.62 -9.34 5.43
CA TYR A 50 18.70 -9.50 3.99
C TYR A 50 20.15 -9.35 3.52
N ASP A 51 20.63 -10.29 2.73
CA ASP A 51 21.97 -10.28 2.15
C ASP A 51 22.06 -9.33 0.94
N SER A 52 20.92 -9.03 0.31
CA SER A 52 20.84 -8.11 -0.83
C SER A 52 19.50 -7.41 -0.97
N VAL A 53 19.48 -6.31 -1.73
CA VAL A 53 18.24 -5.62 -2.11
C VAL A 53 17.31 -6.53 -2.91
N GLY A 54 17.87 -7.43 -3.75
CA GLY A 54 17.10 -8.39 -4.53
C GLY A 54 16.34 -9.38 -3.65
N GLU A 55 17.02 -9.89 -2.62
CA GLU A 55 16.40 -10.76 -1.62
C GLU A 55 15.32 -10.03 -0.82
N ALA A 56 15.62 -8.82 -0.33
CA ALA A 56 14.63 -8.01 0.39
C ALA A 56 13.38 -7.78 -0.44
N ARG A 57 13.54 -7.47 -1.74
CA ARG A 57 12.42 -7.27 -2.67
C ARG A 57 11.58 -8.53 -2.85
N ALA A 58 12.22 -9.68 -3.05
CA ALA A 58 11.52 -10.96 -3.19
C ALA A 58 10.77 -11.34 -1.91
N SER A 59 11.38 -11.11 -0.75
CA SER A 59 10.79 -11.43 0.55
C SER A 59 9.61 -10.52 0.88
N LEU A 60 9.76 -9.21 0.71
CA LEU A 60 8.66 -8.26 0.85
C LEU A 60 7.53 -8.55 -0.14
N GLY A 61 7.85 -8.94 -1.38
CA GLY A 61 6.85 -9.35 -2.37
C GLY A 61 5.99 -10.51 -1.89
N ARG A 62 6.60 -11.56 -1.32
CA ARG A 62 5.87 -12.69 -0.71
C ARG A 62 5.03 -12.26 0.48
N TYR A 63 5.56 -11.37 1.33
CA TYR A 63 4.83 -10.86 2.47
C TYR A 63 3.58 -10.07 2.04
N PHE A 64 3.71 -9.17 1.06
CA PHE A 64 2.56 -8.39 0.56
C PHE A 64 1.53 -9.26 -0.16
N ASP A 65 1.95 -10.31 -0.88
CA ASP A 65 1.03 -11.30 -1.45
C ASP A 65 0.22 -12.00 -0.35
N PHE A 66 0.88 -12.45 0.72
CA PHE A 66 0.20 -13.02 1.89
C PHE A 66 -0.75 -12.01 2.55
N TYR A 67 -0.28 -10.79 2.82
CA TYR A 67 -1.04 -9.73 3.49
C TYR A 67 -2.32 -9.40 2.71
N ASN A 68 -2.22 -9.24 1.39
CA ASN A 68 -3.34 -8.80 0.56
C ASN A 68 -4.32 -9.94 0.19
N ARG A 69 -3.82 -11.16 -0.05
CA ARG A 69 -4.64 -12.27 -0.58
C ARG A 69 -5.08 -13.29 0.44
N LYS A 70 -4.34 -13.44 1.54
CA LYS A 70 -4.52 -14.58 2.45
C LYS A 70 -4.86 -14.17 3.87
N ARG A 71 -4.40 -13.01 4.34
CA ARG A 71 -4.63 -12.55 5.71
C ARG A 71 -6.01 -11.90 5.87
N PRO A 72 -6.91 -12.44 6.72
CA PRO A 72 -8.13 -11.75 7.11
C PRO A 72 -7.85 -10.57 8.04
N HIS A 73 -8.57 -9.46 7.87
CA HIS A 73 -8.47 -8.30 8.75
C HIS A 73 -9.78 -8.07 9.49
N SER A 74 -9.72 -7.91 10.82
CA SER A 74 -10.91 -7.65 11.64
C SER A 74 -11.60 -6.34 11.27
N SER A 75 -10.86 -5.32 10.83
CA SER A 75 -11.41 -4.07 10.33
C SER A 75 -12.09 -4.18 8.95
N LEU A 76 -11.98 -5.34 8.30
CA LEU A 76 -12.58 -5.63 6.99
C LEU A 76 -13.59 -6.79 7.10
N ASP A 77 -14.21 -6.99 8.27
CA ASP A 77 -15.16 -8.08 8.53
C ASP A 77 -14.58 -9.47 8.24
N ALA A 78 -13.32 -9.67 8.63
CA ALA A 78 -12.54 -10.89 8.35
C ALA A 78 -12.37 -11.19 6.85
N ARG A 79 -12.49 -10.18 5.98
CA ARG A 79 -12.07 -10.27 4.58
C ARG A 79 -10.59 -9.92 4.42
N THR A 80 -10.02 -10.36 3.31
CA THR A 80 -8.68 -9.98 2.87
C THR A 80 -8.73 -8.61 2.18
N PRO A 81 -7.63 -7.84 2.16
CA PRO A 81 -7.57 -6.56 1.45
C PRO A 81 -7.98 -6.66 -0.02
N ASP A 82 -7.57 -7.73 -0.73
CA ASP A 82 -7.96 -7.96 -2.11
C ASP A 82 -9.48 -8.09 -2.26
N ARG A 83 -10.13 -8.91 -1.42
CA ARG A 83 -11.61 -9.04 -1.46
C ARG A 83 -12.30 -7.72 -1.13
N ALA A 84 -11.83 -7.03 -0.09
CA ALA A 84 -12.39 -5.74 0.29
C ALA A 84 -12.24 -4.67 -0.80
N TYR A 85 -11.22 -4.75 -1.66
CA TYR A 85 -11.04 -3.81 -2.75
C TYR A 85 -11.78 -4.24 -4.02
N PHE A 86 -11.49 -5.44 -4.53
CA PHE A 86 -11.97 -5.91 -5.84
C PHE A 86 -13.46 -6.23 -5.85
N ASP A 87 -14.03 -6.73 -4.75
CA ASP A 87 -15.47 -7.06 -4.70
C ASP A 87 -16.36 -5.80 -4.78
N HIS A 88 -15.79 -4.62 -4.55
CA HIS A 88 -16.48 -3.33 -4.58
C HIS A 88 -16.22 -2.54 -5.87
N LEU A 89 -15.34 -3.04 -6.76
CA LEU A 89 -15.14 -2.41 -8.06
C LEU A 89 -16.33 -2.71 -8.97
N PRO A 90 -16.76 -1.74 -9.80
CA PRO A 90 -17.72 -2.02 -10.85
C PRO A 90 -17.17 -3.14 -11.74
N GLN A 91 -17.98 -4.16 -12.02
CA GLN A 91 -17.63 -5.13 -13.05
C GLN A 91 -17.51 -4.38 -14.37
N VAL A 92 -16.30 -4.28 -14.91
CA VAL A 92 -16.10 -3.76 -16.26
C VAL A 92 -16.77 -4.77 -17.19
N ALA A 93 -17.89 -4.37 -17.80
CA ALA A 93 -18.52 -5.18 -18.84
C ALA A 93 -17.46 -5.47 -19.90
N ALA A 94 -17.23 -6.75 -20.21
CA ALA A 94 -16.37 -7.13 -21.32
C ALA A 94 -16.93 -6.52 -22.61
N ALA A 95 -16.11 -5.71 -23.29
CA ALA A 95 -16.41 -5.13 -24.59
C ALA A 95 -16.28 -6.17 -25.70
#